data_AF-A0A5B0MC15-F1
#
_entry.id   AF-A0A5B0MC15-F1
#
_cell.length_a   1.000
_cell.length_b   1.000
_cell.length_c   1.000
_cell.angle_alpha   90.00
_cell.angle_beta   90.00
_cell.angle_gamma   90.00
#
_symmetry.space_group_name_H-M   'P 1'
#
loop_
_entity.id
_entity.type
_entity.pdbx_description
1 polymer ?
#
loop_
_entity_poly.entity_id
_entity_poly.type
_entity_poly.pdbx_seq_one_letter_code
_entity_poly.pdbx_strand_id
1 'polypeptide(L)'
;MIVEVLELVNPNDDPEYLQQNDTTPGEDGKNHPKSVIKYHFDSLAHDNCSKLATIKSITVPEDVRQFTEPPALVAGPSTSLSSKGGDGSGKARRTPEPVRCYGLQSVAKFNGSEAEAHDVHIWLGLWRLKGIGNQGRGTDLVLSFNLPNLNSDNHPPFLRSVEFTDLVFQHAARSLKIVDWSLFA
;
A
#
# COMPACT_ATOMS: atom_id res chain seq x y z
N MET A 1 11.59 1.92 6.30
CA MET A 1 10.12 1.90 6.40
C MET A 1 9.63 3.31 6.15
N ILE A 2 8.66 3.47 5.26
CA ILE A 2 8.03 4.75 4.94
C ILE A 2 6.52 4.55 5.04
N VAL A 3 5.81 5.53 5.60
CA VAL A 3 4.34 5.58 5.60
C VAL A 3 3.93 6.86 4.90
N GLU A 4 3.05 6.74 3.92
CA GLU A 4 2.58 7.85 3.09
C GLU A 4 1.06 7.94 3.11
N VAL A 5 0.55 9.16 3.15
CA VAL A 5 -0.88 9.47 3.10
C VAL A 5 -1.13 10.12 1.75
N LEU A 6 -1.80 9.41 0.85
CA LEU A 6 -2.01 9.82 -0.54
C LEU A 6 -3.48 10.09 -0.81
N GLU A 7 -3.76 10.92 -1.82
CA GLU A 7 -5.11 10.97 -2.38
C GLU A 7 -5.52 9.59 -2.88
N LEU A 8 -6.79 9.24 -2.70
CA LEU A 8 -7.28 7.96 -3.16
C LEU A 8 -7.18 7.85 -4.67
N VAL A 9 -6.47 6.82 -5.15
CA VAL A 9 -6.22 6.66 -6.59
C VAL A 9 -7.22 5.71 -7.22
N ASN A 10 -7.73 6.10 -8.38
CA ASN A 10 -8.41 5.19 -9.29
C ASN A 10 -7.51 4.98 -10.52
N PRO A 11 -6.93 3.78 -10.73
CA PRO A 11 -6.07 3.52 -11.87
C PRO A 11 -6.73 3.78 -13.24
N ASN A 12 -8.06 3.84 -13.29
CA ASN A 12 -8.79 4.16 -14.52
C ASN A 12 -8.73 5.64 -14.91
N ASP A 13 -8.35 6.51 -13.97
CA ASP A 13 -8.25 7.95 -14.21
C ASP A 13 -6.86 8.31 -14.81
N ASP A 14 -5.99 7.32 -14.99
CA ASP A 14 -4.64 7.44 -15.54
C ASP A 14 -4.52 6.71 -16.90
N PRO A 15 -4.75 7.42 -18.04
CA PRO A 15 -4.71 6.80 -19.35
C PRO A 15 -3.31 6.37 -19.78
N GLU A 16 -2.25 7.01 -19.28
CA GLU A 16 -0.86 6.65 -19.59
C GLU A 16 -0.52 5.31 -18.95
N TYR A 17 -0.91 5.12 -17.69
CA TYR A 17 -0.75 3.85 -16.98
C TYR A 17 -1.49 2.70 -17.68
N LEU A 18 -2.71 2.93 -18.14
CA LEU A 18 -3.50 1.93 -18.88
C LEU A 18 -2.91 1.57 -20.25
N GLN A 19 -2.24 2.52 -20.92
CA GLN A 19 -1.62 2.27 -22.22
C GLN A 19 -0.32 1.47 -22.09
N GLN A 20 0.46 1.72 -21.04
CA GLN A 20 1.73 1.02 -20.79
C GLN A 20 1.53 -0.37 -20.19
N ASN A 21 0.52 -0.52 -19.33
CA ASN A 21 0.15 -1.80 -18.76
C ASN A 21 -1.08 -2.29 -19.50
N ASP A 22 -0.88 -3.13 -20.54
CA ASP A 22 -1.94 -3.83 -21.28
C ASP A 22 -2.76 -4.70 -20.30
N THR A 23 -3.64 -4.02 -19.57
CA THR A 23 -4.58 -4.60 -18.64
C THR A 23 -5.70 -5.10 -19.53
N THR A 24 -5.40 -6.20 -20.26
CA THR A 24 -6.44 -7.20 -20.49
C THR A 24 -7.14 -7.34 -19.14
N PRO A 25 -8.45 -7.05 -19.05
CA PRO A 25 -9.13 -7.17 -17.78
C PRO A 25 -8.95 -8.62 -17.39
N GLY A 26 -8.05 -8.89 -16.45
CA GLY A 26 -8.08 -10.14 -15.73
C GLY A 26 -9.49 -10.29 -15.16
N GLU A 27 -9.87 -11.51 -14.82
CA GLU A 27 -11.18 -11.79 -14.20
C GLU A 27 -11.48 -10.86 -13.00
N ASP A 28 -10.42 -10.33 -12.39
CA ASP A 28 -10.42 -9.28 -11.38
C ASP A 28 -10.60 -7.87 -12.02
N GLY A 29 -11.83 -7.33 -11.99
CA GLY A 29 -12.18 -6.03 -12.58
C GLY A 29 -11.30 -4.82 -12.17
N LYS A 30 -11.42 -3.70 -12.88
CA LYS A 30 -10.46 -2.58 -12.86
C LYS A 30 -10.29 -1.80 -11.53
N ASN A 31 -11.16 -2.02 -10.55
CA ASN A 31 -11.05 -1.47 -9.18
C ASN A 31 -10.70 -2.53 -8.12
N HIS A 32 -10.29 -3.71 -8.57
CA HIS A 32 -9.94 -4.81 -7.69
C HIS A 32 -8.69 -4.45 -6.85
N PRO A 33 -8.64 -4.87 -5.58
CA PRO A 33 -7.46 -4.73 -4.70
C PRO A 33 -6.10 -4.93 -5.36
N LYS A 34 -5.96 -5.96 -6.21
CA LYS A 34 -4.72 -6.28 -6.91
C LYS A 34 -4.31 -5.20 -7.93
N SER A 35 -5.27 -4.65 -8.66
CA SER A 35 -5.00 -3.64 -9.70
C SER A 35 -4.52 -2.33 -9.09
N VAL A 36 -5.09 -1.94 -7.94
CA VAL A 36 -4.73 -0.70 -7.25
C VAL A 36 -3.38 -0.82 -6.55
N ILE A 37 -3.08 -1.95 -5.88
CA ILE A 37 -1.75 -2.13 -5.28
C ILE A 37 -0.66 -2.26 -6.35
N LYS A 38 -0.97 -2.83 -7.52
CA LYS A 38 -0.06 -2.84 -8.67
C LYS A 38 0.22 -1.43 -9.15
N TYR A 39 -0.80 -0.58 -9.28
CA TYR A 39 -0.62 0.83 -9.63
C TYR A 39 0.38 1.51 -8.68
N HIS A 40 0.16 1.44 -7.36
CA HIS A 40 1.06 2.04 -6.38
C HIS A 40 2.49 1.47 -6.44
N PHE A 41 2.65 0.17 -6.68
CA PHE A 41 3.96 -0.46 -6.85
C PHE A 41 4.70 0.05 -8.10
N ASP A 42 3.97 0.22 -9.21
CA ASP A 42 4.52 0.69 -10.48
C ASP A 42 4.82 2.20 -10.42
N SER A 43 3.97 3.01 -9.77
CA SER A 43 4.23 4.44 -9.52
C SER A 43 5.52 4.62 -8.72
N LEU A 44 5.71 3.83 -7.65
CA LEU A 44 6.97 3.82 -6.89
C LEU A 44 8.17 3.43 -7.77
N ALA A 45 7.98 2.48 -8.69
CA ALA A 45 9.03 2.09 -9.63
C ALA A 45 9.37 3.22 -10.62
N HIS A 46 8.35 3.94 -11.08
CA HIS A 46 8.49 5.08 -11.98
C HIS A 46 9.29 6.20 -11.33
N ASP A 47 8.95 6.58 -10.08
CA ASP A 47 9.68 7.61 -9.32
C ASP A 47 11.15 7.22 -9.06
N ASN A 48 11.40 5.93 -8.88
CA ASN A 48 12.75 5.40 -8.74
C ASN A 48 13.49 5.25 -10.09
N CYS A 49 12.87 5.60 -11.22
CA CYS A 49 13.39 5.34 -12.57
C CYS A 49 13.82 3.87 -12.77
N SER A 50 13.07 2.95 -12.16
CA SER A 50 13.36 1.52 -12.16
C SER A 50 13.37 0.96 -13.59
N LYS A 51 14.33 0.09 -13.89
CA LYS A 51 14.47 -0.57 -15.18
C LYS A 51 13.59 -1.81 -15.31
N LEU A 52 13.35 -2.47 -14.19
CA LEU A 52 12.48 -3.63 -14.10
C LEU A 52 11.69 -3.55 -12.80
N ALA A 53 10.39 -3.79 -12.86
CA ALA A 53 9.52 -3.88 -11.70
C ALA A 53 8.75 -5.20 -11.80
N THR A 54 8.81 -6.03 -10.77
CA THR A 54 8.12 -7.33 -10.78
C THR A 54 7.54 -7.64 -9.40
N ILE A 55 6.22 -7.73 -9.34
CA ILE A 55 5.51 -8.22 -8.17
C ILE A 55 5.64 -9.74 -8.11
N LYS A 56 6.11 -10.26 -6.98
CA LYS A 56 6.26 -11.69 -6.72
C LYS A 56 5.01 -12.28 -6.06
N SER A 57 4.34 -11.52 -5.20
CA SER A 57 3.11 -11.96 -4.53
C SER A 57 2.21 -10.81 -4.16
N ILE A 58 0.89 -11.05 -4.20
CA ILE A 58 -0.13 -10.16 -3.65
C ILE A 58 -1.02 -10.96 -2.70
N THR A 59 -1.26 -10.42 -1.51
CA THR A 59 -2.22 -10.95 -0.54
C THR A 59 -3.34 -9.93 -0.35
N VAL A 60 -4.55 -10.35 -0.69
CA VAL A 60 -5.78 -9.56 -0.51
C VAL A 60 -6.44 -9.98 0.80
N PRO A 61 -7.07 -9.04 1.55
CA PRO A 61 -7.88 -9.41 2.71
C PRO A 61 -9.06 -10.34 2.38
N GLU A 62 -9.58 -11.03 3.40
CA GLU A 62 -10.75 -11.90 3.24
C GLU A 62 -12.01 -11.10 2.87
N ASP A 63 -12.27 -10.00 3.58
CA ASP A 63 -13.36 -9.09 3.24
C ASP A 63 -12.88 -8.01 2.27
N VAL A 64 -13.07 -8.24 0.98
CA VAL A 64 -12.69 -7.29 -0.07
C VAL A 64 -13.53 -6.01 -0.08
N ARG A 65 -14.72 -6.02 0.55
CA ARG A 65 -15.64 -4.87 0.54
C ARG A 65 -15.05 -3.67 1.28
N GLN A 66 -14.18 -3.90 2.25
CA GLN A 66 -13.46 -2.82 2.96
C GLN A 66 -12.58 -1.96 2.05
N PHE A 67 -12.31 -2.42 0.83
CA PHE A 67 -11.52 -1.71 -0.16
C PHE A 67 -12.36 -0.80 -1.08
N THR A 68 -13.66 -1.10 -1.19
CA THR A 68 -14.62 -0.38 -2.03
C THR A 68 -15.59 0.48 -1.22
N GLU A 69 -15.80 0.15 0.04
CA GLU A 69 -16.72 0.82 0.96
C GLU A 69 -15.98 1.69 1.98
N PRO A 70 -16.63 2.72 2.56
CA PRO A 70 -16.04 3.48 3.66
C PRO A 70 -15.69 2.60 4.88
N PRO A 71 -14.63 2.94 5.64
CA PRO A 71 -14.24 2.19 6.83
C PRO A 71 -15.40 1.96 7.81
N ALA A 72 -15.61 0.70 8.17
CA ALA A 72 -16.76 0.26 8.96
C ALA A 72 -16.81 0.92 10.34
N LEU A 73 -18.02 1.30 10.75
CA LEU A 73 -18.32 1.79 12.09
C LEU A 73 -18.58 0.61 13.03
N VAL A 74 -17.79 0.50 14.09
CA VAL A 74 -17.98 -0.50 15.15
C VAL A 74 -18.68 0.16 16.33
N ALA A 75 -19.58 -0.57 16.98
CA ALA A 75 -20.11 -0.15 18.28
C ALA A 75 -18.95 -0.12 19.28
N GLY A 76 -18.57 1.08 19.75
CA GLY A 76 -17.53 1.20 20.77
C GLY A 76 -18.02 0.72 22.14
N PRO A 77 -17.12 0.37 23.08
CA PRO A 77 -17.47 0.35 24.49
C PRO A 77 -17.88 1.76 24.90
N SER A 78 -19.07 1.90 25.47
CA SER A 78 -19.55 3.18 26.01
C SER A 78 -18.72 3.55 27.23
N THR A 79 -17.58 4.22 27.04
CA THR A 79 -16.85 4.89 28.10
C THR A 79 -16.86 6.38 27.82
N SER A 80 -17.82 7.05 28.45
CA SER A 80 -18.03 8.49 28.49
C SER A 80 -16.85 9.25 29.10
N LEU A 81 -16.35 10.29 28.42
CA LEU A 81 -15.97 11.57 29.04
C LEU A 81 -15.75 12.65 27.94
N SER A 82 -16.80 13.45 27.77
CA SER A 82 -16.87 14.83 27.26
C SER A 82 -15.88 15.32 26.19
N SER A 83 -16.40 15.55 24.98
CA SER A 83 -16.12 16.77 24.23
C SER A 83 -17.41 17.28 23.59
N LYS A 84 -17.71 18.57 23.83
CA LYS A 84 -18.83 19.30 23.21
C LYS A 84 -18.47 19.61 21.76
N GLY A 85 -19.27 19.12 20.81
CA GLY A 85 -19.18 19.45 19.38
C GLY A 85 -19.70 18.27 18.56
N GLY A 86 -20.91 18.38 18.03
CA GLY A 86 -21.72 17.25 17.58
C GLY A 86 -21.26 16.57 16.29
N ASP A 87 -21.44 15.25 16.23
CA ASP A 87 -22.47 14.58 15.42
C ASP A 87 -22.68 13.15 15.98
N GLY A 88 -23.89 12.63 15.87
CA GLY A 88 -24.36 11.44 16.58
C GLY A 88 -23.76 10.12 16.09
N SER A 89 -22.82 9.56 16.83
CA SER A 89 -22.89 8.23 17.48
C SER A 89 -21.48 7.86 17.94
N GLY A 90 -21.34 7.34 19.16
CA GLY A 90 -20.06 6.85 19.72
C GLY A 90 -19.54 5.59 19.03
N LYS A 91 -19.63 5.50 17.70
CA LYS A 91 -19.13 4.41 16.88
C LYS A 91 -17.68 4.71 16.50
N ALA A 92 -16.75 3.92 17.01
CA ALA A 92 -15.36 3.97 16.60
C ALA A 92 -15.24 3.38 15.19
N ARG A 93 -14.38 3.95 14.32
CA ARG A 93 -14.09 3.36 13.02
C ARG A 93 -13.04 2.25 13.16
N ARG A 94 -13.23 1.14 12.46
CA ARG A 94 -12.22 0.09 12.34
C ARG A 94 -11.25 0.44 11.21
N THR A 95 -9.95 0.36 11.49
CA THR A 95 -8.93 0.38 10.42
C THR A 95 -9.11 -0.84 9.53
N PRO A 96 -9.25 -0.68 8.21
CA PRO A 96 -9.31 -1.80 7.28
C PRO A 96 -8.07 -2.70 7.37
N GLU A 97 -8.16 -3.92 6.88
CA GLU A 97 -7.00 -4.77 6.63
C GLU A 97 -6.29 -4.34 5.34
N PRO A 98 -4.95 -4.39 5.29
CA PRO A 98 -4.22 -3.98 4.10
C PRO A 98 -4.25 -5.05 3.02
N VAL A 99 -4.28 -4.60 1.77
CA VAL A 99 -3.71 -5.37 0.67
C VAL A 99 -2.20 -5.29 0.79
N ARG A 100 -1.51 -6.41 0.63
CA ARG A 100 -0.05 -6.48 0.74
C ARG A 100 0.53 -7.03 -0.54
N CYS A 101 1.66 -6.47 -0.98
CA CYS A 101 2.44 -7.09 -2.02
C CYS A 101 3.93 -7.11 -1.65
N TYR A 102 4.64 -8.00 -2.31
CA TYR A 102 6.10 -8.10 -2.28
C TYR A 102 6.59 -8.21 -3.71
N GLY A 103 7.65 -7.48 -4.04
CA GLY A 103 8.23 -7.43 -5.37
C GLY A 103 9.68 -6.98 -5.38
N LEU A 104 10.23 -6.94 -6.58
CA LEU A 104 11.59 -6.48 -6.86
C LEU A 104 11.53 -5.28 -7.81
N GLN A 105 12.42 -4.33 -7.59
CA GLN A 105 12.72 -3.25 -8.54
C GLN A 105 14.21 -3.22 -8.83
N SER A 106 14.60 -3.10 -10.10
CA SER A 106 16.00 -2.97 -10.49
C SER A 106 16.33 -1.50 -10.77
N VAL A 107 17.14 -0.90 -9.91
CA VAL A 107 17.37 0.56 -9.90
C VAL A 107 18.85 0.85 -10.13
N ALA A 108 19.13 1.69 -11.13
CA ALA A 108 20.46 2.22 -11.40
C ALA A 108 20.65 3.57 -10.71
N LYS A 109 21.89 3.91 -10.33
CA LYS A 109 22.22 5.25 -9.82
C LYS A 109 22.04 6.30 -10.93
N PHE A 110 21.92 7.58 -10.55
CA PHE A 110 21.87 8.69 -11.51
C PHE A 110 23.14 8.66 -12.38
N ASN A 111 22.99 8.51 -13.70
CA ASN A 111 24.05 8.25 -14.71
C ASN A 111 24.69 6.85 -14.70
N GLY A 112 24.22 5.93 -13.87
CA GLY A 112 24.65 4.53 -13.90
C GLY A 112 24.07 3.80 -15.11
N SER A 113 24.84 2.85 -15.63
CA SER A 113 24.37 1.97 -16.71
C SER A 113 23.41 0.91 -16.19
N GLU A 114 22.65 0.29 -17.08
CA GLU A 114 21.77 -0.84 -16.73
C GLU A 114 22.54 -2.01 -16.11
N ALA A 115 23.79 -2.23 -16.56
CA ALA A 115 24.68 -3.25 -16.01
C ALA A 115 25.08 -3.01 -14.54
N GLU A 116 24.85 -1.82 -14.01
CA GLU A 116 25.14 -1.43 -12.62
C GLU A 116 23.86 -1.27 -11.78
N ALA A 117 22.71 -1.68 -12.31
CA ALA A 117 21.46 -1.68 -11.57
C ALA A 117 21.52 -2.69 -10.41
N HIS A 118 20.95 -2.30 -9.28
CA HIS A 118 20.84 -3.15 -8.10
C HIS A 118 19.38 -3.47 -7.86
N ASP A 119 19.11 -4.72 -7.46
CA ASP A 119 17.77 -5.13 -7.08
C ASP A 119 17.44 -4.60 -5.70
N VAL A 120 16.23 -4.07 -5.55
CA VAL A 120 15.65 -3.63 -4.29
C VAL A 120 14.41 -4.45 -4.04
N HIS A 121 14.39 -5.15 -2.91
CA HIS A 121 13.21 -5.84 -2.44
C HIS A 121 12.26 -4.83 -1.81
N ILE A 122 11.01 -4.85 -2.26
CA ILE A 122 9.99 -3.91 -1.83
C ILE A 122 8.79 -4.69 -1.32
N TRP A 123 8.39 -4.39 -0.09
CA TRP A 123 7.10 -4.79 0.46
C TRP A 123 6.23 -3.55 0.55
N LEU A 124 4.98 -3.68 0.11
CA LEU A 124 4.02 -2.58 0.10
C LEU A 124 2.72 -3.03 0.75
N GLY A 125 2.24 -2.26 1.73
CA GLY A 125 0.93 -2.40 2.36
C GLY A 125 0.05 -1.23 1.95
N LEU A 126 -1.20 -1.50 1.57
CA LEU A 126 -2.15 -0.51 1.10
C LEU A 126 -3.47 -0.62 1.87
N TRP A 127 -3.88 0.47 2.50
CA TRP A 127 -5.20 0.64 3.09
C TRP A 127 -5.96 1.72 2.33
N ARG A 128 -7.24 1.46 2.05
CA ARG A 128 -8.10 2.44 1.39
C ARG A 128 -9.14 2.96 2.35
N LEU A 129 -9.15 4.27 2.54
CA LEU A 129 -10.06 4.98 3.44
C LEU A 129 -11.06 5.75 2.57
N LYS A 130 -11.93 5.01 1.88
CA LYS A 130 -12.99 5.59 1.03
C LYS A 130 -13.86 6.55 1.85
N GLY A 131 -14.14 7.73 1.29
CA GLY A 131 -14.94 8.75 1.98
C GLY A 131 -14.24 9.48 3.13
N ILE A 132 -12.98 9.17 3.43
CA ILE A 132 -12.20 9.78 4.52
C ILE A 132 -11.07 10.61 3.93
N GLY A 133 -11.07 11.90 4.26
CA GLY A 133 -10.12 12.89 3.78
C GLY A 133 -10.25 13.26 2.32
N ASN A 134 -9.40 14.21 1.91
CA ASN A 134 -9.41 14.82 0.58
C ASN A 134 -10.80 15.31 0.16
N GLN A 135 -11.48 16.02 1.08
CA GLN A 135 -12.86 16.52 0.89
C GLN A 135 -13.88 15.40 0.65
N GLY A 136 -13.67 14.22 1.25
CA GLY A 136 -14.53 13.05 1.10
C GLY A 136 -14.24 12.20 -0.14
N ARG A 137 -13.22 12.56 -0.95
CA ARG A 137 -12.78 11.73 -2.10
C ARG A 137 -12.08 10.45 -1.63
N GLY A 138 -11.58 10.44 -0.40
CA GLY A 138 -10.92 9.29 0.21
C GLY A 138 -9.41 9.43 0.21
N THR A 139 -8.77 8.53 0.96
CA THR A 139 -7.32 8.49 1.17
C THR A 139 -6.80 7.08 0.92
N ASP A 140 -5.64 6.95 0.27
CA ASP A 140 -4.87 5.72 0.24
C ASP A 140 -3.69 5.87 1.23
N LEU A 141 -3.60 4.99 2.23
CA LEU A 141 -2.46 4.91 3.13
C LEU A 141 -1.52 3.83 2.61
N VAL A 142 -0.26 4.17 2.41
CA VAL A 142 0.76 3.27 1.86
C VAL A 142 1.87 3.08 2.88
N LEU A 143 2.26 1.82 3.12
CA LEU A 143 3.43 1.44 3.91
C LEU A 143 4.43 0.75 3.00
N SER A 144 5.68 1.21 2.95
CA SER A 144 6.74 0.55 2.18
C SER A 144 7.94 0.17 3.04
N PHE A 145 8.49 -1.02 2.77
CA PHE A 145 9.78 -1.49 3.28
C PHE A 145 10.67 -1.75 2.08
N ASN A 146 11.86 -1.16 2.09
CA ASN A 146 12.83 -1.28 1.01
C ASN A 146 14.10 -1.94 1.57
N LEU A 147 14.51 -3.06 0.97
CA LEU A 147 15.74 -3.75 1.30
C LEU A 147 16.61 -3.85 0.03
N PRO A 148 17.63 -2.99 -0.10
CA PRO A 148 18.57 -3.05 -1.22
C PRO A 148 19.38 -4.35 -1.19
N ASN A 149 19.42 -5.05 -2.32
CA ASN A 149 20.35 -6.14 -2.56
C ASN A 149 21.63 -5.59 -3.22
N LEU A 150 22.56 -5.12 -2.39
CA LEU A 150 23.79 -4.49 -2.87
C LEU A 150 24.80 -5.49 -3.46
N ASN A 151 24.62 -6.79 -3.19
CA ASN A 151 25.46 -7.85 -3.70
C ASN A 151 24.60 -8.77 -4.56
N SER A 152 24.95 -8.99 -5.83
CA SER A 152 24.23 -9.90 -6.74
C SER A 152 24.14 -11.35 -6.23
N ASP A 153 24.95 -11.70 -5.25
CA ASP A 153 25.07 -13.05 -4.74
C ASP A 153 24.07 -13.27 -3.60
N ASN A 154 23.18 -14.27 -3.78
CA ASN A 154 22.21 -14.75 -2.79
C ASN A 154 22.90 -15.33 -1.54
N HIS A 155 23.62 -14.49 -0.80
CA HIS A 155 24.44 -14.89 0.33
C HIS A 155 23.52 -15.15 1.55
N PRO A 156 23.76 -16.19 2.37
CA PRO A 156 22.85 -16.57 3.46
C PRO A 156 22.44 -15.47 4.46
N PRO A 157 23.32 -14.53 4.86
CA PRO A 157 22.93 -13.36 5.65
C PRO A 157 21.89 -12.48 4.97
N PHE A 158 21.97 -12.29 3.65
CA PHE A 158 20.98 -11.49 2.91
C PHE A 158 19.63 -12.19 2.88
N LEU A 159 19.59 -13.50 2.61
CA LEU A 159 18.36 -14.29 2.64
C LEU A 159 17.67 -14.21 4.02
N ARG A 160 18.44 -14.27 5.11
CA ARG A 160 17.90 -14.04 6.46
C ARG A 160 17.35 -12.63 6.65
N SER A 161 17.97 -11.62 6.06
CA SER A 161 17.43 -10.25 6.07
C SER A 161 16.11 -10.16 5.30
N VAL A 162 15.97 -10.86 4.17
CA VAL A 162 14.71 -10.92 3.41
C VAL A 162 13.60 -11.56 4.26
N GLU A 163 13.85 -12.73 4.84
CA GLU A 163 12.90 -13.44 5.71
C GLU A 163 12.51 -12.59 6.93
N PHE A 164 13.49 -12.00 7.60
CA PHE A 164 13.25 -11.14 8.76
C PHE A 164 12.45 -9.89 8.37
N THR A 165 12.77 -9.26 7.24
CA THR A 165 12.06 -8.08 6.75
C THR A 165 10.61 -8.42 6.41
N ASP A 166 10.34 -9.57 5.79
CA ASP A 166 8.98 -10.03 5.56
C ASP A 166 8.21 -10.17 6.87
N LEU A 167 8.76 -10.86 7.87
CA LEU A 167 8.10 -11.01 9.18
C LEU A 167 7.77 -9.66 9.84
N VAL A 168 8.73 -8.71 9.83
CA VAL A 168 8.53 -7.38 10.40
C VAL A 168 7.48 -6.60 9.61
N PHE A 169 7.52 -6.65 8.27
CA PHE A 169 6.53 -6.01 7.41
C PHE A 169 5.12 -6.57 7.67
N GLN A 170 4.96 -7.89 7.69
CA GLN A 170 3.68 -8.54 7.97
C GLN A 170 3.13 -8.13 9.34
N HIS A 171 4.00 -8.04 10.36
CA HIS A 171 3.61 -7.58 11.68
C HIS A 171 3.16 -6.11 11.66
N ALA A 172 4.00 -5.22 11.10
CA ALA A 172 3.71 -3.79 11.01
C ALA A 172 2.38 -3.54 10.28
N ALA A 173 2.19 -4.14 9.11
CA ALA A 173 0.97 -4.02 8.32
C ALA A 173 -0.28 -4.57 9.05
N ARG A 174 -0.17 -5.65 9.83
CA ARG A 174 -1.33 -6.18 10.57
C ARG A 174 -1.63 -5.40 11.86
N SER A 175 -0.62 -4.75 12.43
CA SER A 175 -0.72 -4.02 13.69
C SER A 175 -1.17 -2.56 13.54
N LEU A 176 -1.11 -2.00 12.33
CA LEU A 176 -1.44 -0.59 12.09
C LEU A 176 -2.89 -0.30 12.50
N LYS A 177 -3.05 0.71 13.36
CA LYS A 177 -4.36 1.20 13.81
C LYS A 177 -4.40 2.71 13.69
N ILE A 178 -5.43 3.19 13.03
CA ILE A 178 -5.79 4.61 13.01
C ILE A 178 -6.52 4.89 14.32
N VAL A 179 -5.84 5.61 15.21
CA VAL A 179 -6.36 5.98 16.53
C VAL A 179 -7.15 7.29 16.45
N ASP A 180 -6.67 8.24 15.66
CA ASP A 180 -7.32 9.53 15.43
C ASP A 180 -7.63 9.71 13.95
N TRP A 181 -8.91 9.73 13.63
CA TRP A 181 -9.42 9.88 12.26
C TRP A 181 -9.53 11.34 11.83
N SER A 182 -9.37 12.31 12.75
CA SER A 182 -9.34 13.74 12.42
C SER A 182 -8.06 14.15 11.70
N LEU A 183 -7.02 13.30 11.71
CA LEU A 183 -5.81 13.47 10.92
C LEU A 183 -6.09 13.63 9.42
N PHE A 184 -7.21 13.07 8.94
CA PHE A 184 -7.61 13.11 7.54
C PHE A 184 -8.64 14.20 7.24
N ALA A 185 -8.98 15.09 8.17
CA ALA A 185 -10.02 16.11 7.98
C ALA A 185 -9.70 17.14 6.89
#